data_AF-A0A6I7YDP7-F1
#
_entry.id   AF-A0A6I7YDP7-F1
#
_cell.length_a   1.000
_cell.length_b   1.000
_cell.length_c   1.000
_cell.angle_alpha   90.00
_cell.angle_beta   90.00
_cell.angle_gamma   90.00
#
_symmetry.space_group_name_H-M   'P 1'
#
loop_
_entity.id
_entity.type
_entity.pdbx_description
1 polymer ?
#
loop_
_entity_poly.entity_id
_entity_poly.type
_entity_poly.pdbx_seq_one_letter_code
_entity_poly.pdbx_strand_id
1 'polypeptide(L)'
;MIRFQFVYDHRTEYSVKRMCQVLKLNRSSFYKWVQTREKRRLKMYSDAVIGARIKTIFDDEHGLYGAKRIAASLNSDTDFGPINHKKVARI
;
A
#
# COMPACT_ATOMS: atom_id res chain seq x y z
N MET A 1 13.58 -6.06 4.11
CA MET A 1 13.71 -5.13 5.26
C MET A 1 13.79 -3.69 4.76
N ILE A 2 12.89 -2.80 5.20
CA ILE A 2 12.86 -1.40 4.75
C ILE A 2 13.92 -0.60 5.54
N ARG A 3 14.91 -0.01 4.87
CA ARG A 3 16.02 0.72 5.54
C ARG A 3 15.52 1.87 6.44
N PHE A 4 14.45 2.56 6.04
CA PHE A 4 13.84 3.61 6.87
C PHE A 4 13.13 3.07 8.12
N GLN A 5 12.60 1.84 8.07
CA GLN A 5 11.99 1.18 9.21
C GLN A 5 13.03 0.93 10.29
N PHE A 6 14.19 0.39 9.91
CA PHE A 6 15.33 0.19 10.82
C PHE A 6 15.76 1.48 11.54
N VAL A 7 15.91 2.58 10.79
CA VAL A 7 16.26 3.89 11.37
C VAL A 7 15.18 4.38 12.33
N TYR A 8 13.91 4.12 12.03
CA TYR A 8 12.80 4.50 12.90
C TYR A 8 12.79 3.70 14.20
N ASP A 9 13.03 2.39 14.12
CA ASP A 9 12.96 1.49 15.27
C ASP A 9 14.05 1.80 16.30
N HIS A 10 15.26 2.15 15.85
CA HIS A 10 16.40 2.43 16.73
C HIS A 10 16.67 3.92 16.96
N ARG A 11 15.70 4.80 16.64
CA ARG A 11 15.88 6.27 16.74
C ARG A 11 16.06 6.79 18.17
N THR A 12 15.69 6.00 19.17
CA THR A 12 15.82 6.30 20.60
C THR A 12 17.18 5.88 21.15
N GLU A 13 17.83 4.89 20.53
CA GLU A 13 19.11 4.33 20.96
C GLU A 13 20.29 4.99 20.22
N TYR A 14 20.10 5.36 18.96
CA TYR A 14 21.14 5.96 18.12
C TYR A 14 20.68 7.24 17.44
N SER A 15 21.63 8.12 17.10
CA SER A 15 21.29 9.34 16.38
C SER A 15 20.87 9.02 14.95
N VAL A 16 19.71 9.57 14.55
CA VAL A 16 19.18 9.45 13.17
C VAL A 16 20.20 9.94 12.14
N LYS A 17 20.98 10.98 12.46
CA LYS A 17 22.04 11.50 11.58
C LYS A 17 23.09 10.42 11.29
N ARG A 18 23.60 9.75 12.33
CA ARG A 18 24.63 8.71 12.20
C ARG A 18 24.10 7.49 11.47
N MET A 19 22.88 7.05 11.80
CA MET A 19 22.25 5.94 11.10
C MET A 19 22.03 6.23 9.62
N CYS A 20 21.52 7.41 9.26
CA CYS A 20 21.34 7.80 7.86
C CYS A 20 22.68 7.86 7.10
N GLN A 21 23.74 8.33 7.74
CA GLN A 21 25.08 8.37 7.12
C GLN A 21 25.62 6.96 6.84
N VAL A 22 25.56 6.07 7.83
CA VAL A 22 26.02 4.66 7.70
C VAL A 22 25.21 3.92 6.62
N LEU A 23 23.89 4.14 6.58
CA LEU A 23 22.99 3.48 5.62
C LEU A 23 22.93 4.18 4.26
N LYS A 24 23.71 5.24 4.04
CA LYS A 24 23.71 6.05 2.81
C LYS A 24 22.29 6.54 2.44
N LEU A 25 21.54 7.01 3.44
CA LEU A 25 20.20 7.57 3.30
C LEU A 25 20.23 9.08 3.44
N ASN A 26 19.37 9.77 2.68
CA ASN A 26 19.14 11.19 2.92
C ASN A 26 18.21 11.38 4.12
N ARG A 27 18.62 12.25 5.06
CA ARG A 27 17.85 12.60 6.25
C ARG A 27 16.50 13.23 5.91
N SER A 28 16.41 14.04 4.85
CA SER A 28 15.14 14.63 4.41
C SER A 28 14.15 13.55 3.92
N SER A 29 14.65 12.55 3.19
CA SER A 29 13.85 11.41 2.75
C SER A 29 13.34 10.57 3.92
N PHE A 30 14.13 10.40 4.98
CA PHE A 30 13.69 9.72 6.20
C PHE A 30 12.49 10.45 6.84
N TYR A 31 12.59 11.75 7.10
CA TYR A 31 11.46 12.48 7.72
C TYR A 31 10.24 12.56 6.80
N LYS A 32 10.43 12.69 5.48
CA LYS A 32 9.32 12.56 4.51
C LYS A 32 8.68 11.19 4.59
N TRP A 33 9.47 10.12 4.72
CA TRP A 33 8.95 8.77 4.89
C TRP A 33 8.16 8.64 6.20
N VAL A 34 8.67 9.17 7.32
CA VAL A 34 7.97 9.16 8.62
C VAL A 34 6.61 9.85 8.52
N GLN A 35 6.55 11.06 7.95
CA GLN A 35 5.30 11.82 7.77
C GLN A 35 4.27 11.10 6.89
N THR A 36 4.72 10.28 5.93
CA THR A 36 3.85 9.61 4.97
C THR A 36 3.59 8.14 5.30
N ARG A 37 4.27 7.57 6.31
CA ARG A 37 4.20 6.16 6.68
C ARG A 37 2.79 5.73 7.03
N GLU A 38 2.09 6.53 7.83
CA GLU A 38 0.74 6.18 8.29
C GLU A 38 -0.25 6.13 7.12
N LYS A 39 -0.23 7.16 6.26
CA LYS A 39 -1.03 7.18 5.03
C LYS A 39 -0.72 5.99 4.10
N ARG A 40 0.55 5.57 4.00
CA ARG A 40 0.93 4.36 3.23
C ARG A 40 0.37 3.09 3.86
N ARG A 41 0.42 2.96 5.19
CA ARG A 41 -0.14 1.80 5.92
C ARG A 41 -1.65 1.71 5.73
N LEU A 42 -2.38 2.80 5.96
CA LEU A 42 -3.83 2.86 5.74
C LEU A 42 -4.20 2.50 4.30
N LYS A 43 -3.43 3.01 3.32
CA LYS A 43 -3.63 2.65 1.93
C LYS A 43 -3.38 1.16 1.66
N MET A 44 -2.32 0.58 2.21
CA MET A 44 -2.05 -0.87 2.07
C MET A 44 -3.19 -1.71 2.64
N TYR A 45 -3.74 -1.35 3.81
CA TYR A 45 -4.89 -2.07 4.37
C TYR A 45 -6.13 -1.94 3.49
N SER A 46 -6.44 -0.72 3.02
CA SER A 46 -7.56 -0.50 2.09
C SER A 46 -7.38 -1.28 0.78
N ASP A 47 -6.17 -1.29 0.22
CA ASP A 47 -5.88 -2.02 -1.01
C ASP A 47 -5.94 -3.55 -0.77
N ALA A 48 -5.57 -4.05 0.42
CA ALA A 48 -5.70 -5.46 0.77
C ALA A 48 -7.16 -5.92 0.88
N VAL A 49 -8.04 -5.11 1.47
CA VAL A 49 -9.49 -5.39 1.54
C VAL A 49 -10.08 -5.46 0.13
N ILE A 50 -9.74 -4.50 -0.73
CA ILE A 50 -10.18 -4.49 -2.13
C ILE A 50 -9.61 -5.70 -2.88
N GLY A 51 -8.34 -6.04 -2.66
CA GLY A 51 -7.68 -7.19 -3.27
C GLY A 51 -8.34 -8.52 -2.92
N ALA A 52 -8.78 -8.69 -1.67
CA ALA A 52 -9.55 -9.87 -1.26
C ALA A 52 -10.85 -9.98 -2.05
N ARG A 53 -11.61 -8.89 -2.22
CA ARG A 53 -12.85 -8.88 -2.99
C ARG A 53 -12.62 -9.11 -4.48
N ILE A 54 -11.57 -8.50 -5.06
CA ILE A 54 -11.13 -8.73 -6.45
C ILE A 54 -10.89 -10.23 -6.67
N LYS A 55 -10.18 -10.88 -5.74
CA LYS A 55 -9.88 -12.31 -5.82
C LYS A 55 -11.15 -13.16 -5.76
N THR A 56 -12.07 -12.85 -4.85
CA THR A 56 -13.37 -13.56 -4.77
C THR A 56 -14.14 -13.47 -6.08
N ILE A 57 -14.30 -12.27 -6.65
CA ILE A 57 -15.01 -12.09 -7.93
C ILE A 57 -14.29 -12.83 -9.07
N PHE A 58 -12.96 -12.81 -9.08
CA PHE A 58 -12.16 -13.51 -10.08
C PHE A 58 -12.37 -15.03 -10.00
N ASP A 59 -12.36 -15.59 -8.79
CA ASP A 59 -12.55 -17.02 -8.55
C ASP A 59 -14.00 -17.44 -8.86
N ASP A 60 -15.00 -16.64 -8.48
CA ASP A 60 -16.43 -16.88 -8.77
C ASP A 60 -16.73 -16.90 -10.28
N GLU A 61 -16.03 -16.06 -11.05
CA GLU A 61 -16.18 -15.94 -12.51
C GLU A 61 -15.17 -16.83 -13.27
N HIS A 62 -14.56 -17.81 -12.59
CA HIS A 62 -13.61 -18.78 -13.14
C HIS A 62 -12.43 -18.13 -13.91
N GLY A 63 -12.01 -16.95 -13.47
CA GLY A 63 -10.91 -16.19 -14.06
C GLY A 63 -11.22 -15.52 -15.41
N LEU A 64 -12.47 -15.50 -15.85
CA LEU A 64 -12.88 -14.88 -17.12
C LEU A 64 -12.91 -13.35 -17.05
N TYR A 65 -13.05 -12.80 -15.85
CA TYR A 65 -13.22 -11.36 -15.67
C TYR A 65 -11.88 -10.65 -15.59
N GLY A 66 -11.61 -9.82 -16.60
CA GLY A 66 -10.51 -8.87 -16.57
C GLY A 66 -10.81 -7.63 -15.70
N ALA A 67 -9.80 -6.79 -15.48
CA ALA A 67 -9.86 -5.65 -14.56
C ALA A 67 -11.05 -4.68 -14.80
N LYS A 68 -11.52 -4.52 -16.04
CA LYS A 68 -12.70 -3.68 -16.36
C LYS A 68 -14.00 -4.29 -15.82
N ARG A 69 -14.19 -5.61 -15.99
CA ARG A 69 -15.38 -6.32 -15.52
C ARG A 69 -15.40 -6.43 -14.01
N ILE A 70 -14.26 -6.73 -13.40
CA ILE A 70 -14.11 -6.73 -11.94
C ILE A 70 -14.41 -5.33 -11.38
N ALA A 71 -13.90 -4.25 -11.99
CA ALA A 71 -14.22 -2.89 -11.55
C ALA A 71 -15.72 -2.57 -11.69
N ALA A 72 -16.38 -3.04 -12.74
CA ALA A 72 -17.83 -2.87 -12.89
C ALA A 72 -18.60 -3.60 -11.77
N SER A 73 -18.24 -4.85 -11.48
CA SER A 73 -18.82 -5.63 -10.38
C SER A 73 -18.57 -5.02 -9.00
N LEU A 74 -17.40 -4.43 -8.78
CA LEU A 74 -17.09 -3.73 -7.53
C LEU A 74 -17.87 -2.41 -7.38
N ASN A 75 -18.19 -1.75 -8.48
CA ASN A 75 -18.96 -0.50 -8.47
C ASN A 75 -20.48 -0.74 -8.39
N SER A 76 -20.95 -1.96 -8.67
CA SER A 76 -22.35 -2.34 -8.44
C SER A 76 -22.63 -2.70 -6.98
N ASP A 77 -21.61 -3.15 -6.24
CA ASP A 77 -21.70 -3.37 -4.79
C ASP A 77 -21.68 -2.01 -4.05
N THR A 78 -22.65 -1.76 -3.17
CA THR A 78 -22.74 -0.51 -2.38
C THR A 78 -21.68 -0.38 -1.28
N ASP A 79 -20.95 -1.47 -1.00
CA ASP A 79 -19.96 -1.53 0.08
C ASP A 79 -18.66 -0.78 -0.25
N PHE A 80 -18.41 -0.50 -1.53
CA PHE A 80 -17.21 0.19 -1.99
C PHE A 80 -17.57 1.49 -2.70
N GLY A 81 -16.86 2.57 -2.35
CA GLY A 81 -16.89 3.80 -3.16
C GLY A 81 -16.33 3.55 -4.56
N PRO A 82 -16.52 4.48 -5.52
CA PRO A 82 -16.19 4.25 -6.92
C PRO A 82 -14.71 3.86 -7.14
N ILE A 83 -14.48 2.68 -7.74
CA ILE A 83 -13.17 2.11 -8.02
C ILE A 83 -12.85 2.16 -9.53
N ASN A 84 -11.66 2.69 -9.84
CA ASN A 84 -11.14 2.70 -11.21
C ASN A 84 -10.51 1.35 -11.56
N HIS A 85 -10.76 0.84 -12.78
CA HIS A 85 -10.12 -0.37 -13.31
C HIS A 85 -8.59 -0.34 -13.29
N LYS A 86 -7.95 0.84 -13.36
CA LYS A 86 -6.49 0.98 -13.19
C LYS A 86 -6.02 0.68 -11.77
N LYS A 87 -6.88 0.92 -10.77
CA LYS A 87 -6.61 0.54 -9.38
C LYS A 87 -6.72 -0.97 -9.24
N VAL A 88 -7.77 -1.58 -9.81
CA VAL A 88 -7.95 -3.04 -9.86
C VAL A 88 -6.76 -3.73 -10.51
N ALA A 89 -6.27 -3.24 -11.65
CA ALA A 89 -5.12 -3.83 -12.34
C ALA A 89 -3.78 -3.68 -11.60
N ARG A 90 -3.71 -2.82 -10.58
CA ARG A 90 -2.49 -2.59 -9.77
C ARG A 90 -2.47 -3.46 -8.52
N ILE A 91 -3.64 -3.70 -7.94
CA ILE A 91 -3.83 -4.50 -6.72
C ILE A 91 -3.75 -5.97 -7.12
#